data_AF-A0A0F2PDC8-F1
#
_entry.id   AF-A0A0F2PDC8-F1
#
_cell.length_a   1.000
_cell.length_b   1.000
_cell.length_c   1.000
_cell.angle_alpha   90.00
_cell.angle_beta   90.00
_cell.angle_gamma   90.00
#
_symmetry.space_group_name_H-M   'P 1'
#
loop_
_entity.id
_entity.type
_entity.pdbx_description
1 polymer ?
#
loop_
_entity_poly.entity_id
_entity_poly.type
_entity_poly.pdbx_seq_one_letter_code
_entity_poly.pdbx_strand_id
1 'polypeptide(L)' 'MIILVMLVFLVIIALEVPGLVKEKMWRELAAFAFLLFFGMALSIPQVLGLQVPSPNEPIEMIFKPFAEWLTPK' A
#
# COMPACT_ATOMS: atom_id res chain seq x y z
N MET A 1 16.30 5.65 0.23
CA MET A 1 15.06 5.19 -0.41
C MET A 1 13.82 5.75 0.29
N ILE A 2 13.73 5.73 1.62
CA ILE A 2 12.58 6.27 2.38
C ILE A 2 12.23 7.74 2.07
N ILE A 3 13.23 8.60 1.87
CA ILE A 3 13.05 10.02 1.54
C ILE A 3 12.30 10.20 0.21
N LEU A 4 12.62 9.36 -0.79
CA LEU A 4 11.95 9.42 -2.10
C LEU A 4 10.49 9.01 -1.99
N VAL A 5 10.20 7.96 -1.21
CA VAL A 5 8.83 7.51 -0.94
C VAL A 5 8.02 8.62 -0.26
N MET A 6 8.59 9.25 0.77
CA MET A 6 7.93 10.38 1.44
C MET A 6 7.68 11.55 0.49
N LEU A 7 8.63 11.86 -0.39
CA LEU A 7 8.51 12.94 -1.37
C LEU A 7 7.36 12.67 -2.35
N VAL A 8 7.21 11.43 -2.83
CA VAL A 8 6.10 11.03 -3.70
C VAL A 8 4.75 11.26 -3.00
N PHE A 9 4.58 10.80 -1.76
CA PHE A 9 3.34 11.04 -1.01
C PHE A 9 3.06 12.53 -0.81
N LEU A 10 4.09 13.32 -0.56
CA LEU A 10 3.97 14.77 -0.37
C LEU A 10 3.52 15.47 -1.65
N VAL A 11 4.04 15.05 -2.81
CA VAL A 11 3.60 15.54 -4.13
C VAL A 11 2.15 15.17 -4.39
N ILE A 12 1.75 13.91 -4.13
CA ILE A 12 0.35 13.47 -4.31
C ILE A 12 -0.59 14.32 -3.43
N ILE A 13 -0.26 14.52 -2.15
CA ILE A 13 -1.02 15.38 -1.23
C ILE A 13 -1.11 16.81 -1.78
N ALA A 14 0.01 17.38 -2.24
CA ALA A 14 0.05 18.75 -2.73
C ALA A 14 -0.78 18.96 -4.00
N LEU A 15 -1.01 17.92 -4.82
CA LEU A 15 -1.84 17.99 -6.02
C LEU A 15 -3.32 17.76 -5.70
N GLU A 16 -3.67 16.71 -4.95
CA GLU A 16 -5.06 16.31 -4.73
C GLU A 16 -5.77 17.11 -3.62
N VAL A 17 -5.13 17.28 -2.45
CA VAL A 17 -5.76 17.87 -1.26
C VAL A 17 -6.26 19.30 -1.47
N PRO A 18 -5.50 20.24 -2.08
CA PRO A 18 -6.01 21.59 -2.26
C PRO A 18 -7.24 21.66 -3.15
N GLY A 19 -7.37 20.77 -4.15
CA GLY A 19 -8.57 20.68 -4.99
C GLY A 19 -9.78 20.22 -4.18
N LEU A 20 -9.62 19.12 -3.43
CA LEU A 20 -10.67 18.53 -2.61
C LEU A 20 -11.16 19.47 -1.49
N VAL A 21 -10.24 20.20 -0.85
CA VAL A 21 -10.56 21.15 0.21
C VAL A 21 -11.27 22.39 -0.34
N LYS A 22 -10.83 22.91 -1.49
CA LYS A 22 -11.46 24.09 -2.15
C LYS A 22 -12.91 23.81 -2.53
N GLU A 23 -13.18 22.63 -3.09
CA GLU A 23 -14.52 22.20 -3.49
C GLU A 23 -15.36 21.65 -2.32
N LYS A 24 -14.85 21.69 -1.07
CA LYS A 24 -15.49 21.15 0.14
C LYS A 24 -15.91 19.68 0.01
N MET A 25 -15.15 18.90 -0.75
CA MET A 25 -15.38 17.49 -1.05
C MET A 25 -14.84 16.61 0.08
N TRP A 26 -15.42 16.73 1.28
CA TRP A 26 -14.95 16.06 2.50
C TRP A 26 -15.06 14.53 2.44
N ARG A 27 -16.04 14.01 1.71
CA ARG A 27 -16.24 12.55 1.56
C ARG A 27 -15.14 11.95 0.69
N GLU A 28 -14.78 12.67 -0.37
CA GLU A 28 -13.74 12.30 -1.32
C GLU A 28 -12.36 12.50 -0.70
N LEU A 29 -12.18 13.56 0.10
CA LEU A 29 -10.98 13.74 0.92
C LEU A 29 -10.79 12.58 1.90
N ALA A 30 -11.86 12.11 2.54
CA ALA A 30 -11.79 10.96 3.43
C ALA A 30 -11.43 9.66 2.68
N ALA A 31 -12.02 9.42 1.51
CA ALA A 31 -11.68 8.27 0.67
C ALA A 31 -10.22 8.34 0.17
N PHE A 32 -9.77 9.51 -0.29
CA PHE A 32 -8.39 9.76 -0.69
C PHE A 32 -7.43 9.53 0.48
N ALA A 33 -7.71 10.11 1.65
CA ALA A 33 -6.86 9.94 2.84
C ALA A 33 -6.79 8.48 3.29
N PHE A 34 -7.90 7.75 3.22
CA PHE A 34 -7.94 6.31 3.49
C PHE A 34 -7.02 5.56 2.53
N LEU A 35 -7.17 5.73 1.22
CA LEU A 35 -6.33 5.07 0.21
C LEU A 35 -4.84 5.45 0.37
N LEU A 36 -4.55 6.73 0.60
CA LEU A 36 -3.20 7.23 0.80
C LEU A 36 -2.56 6.61 2.05
N PHE A 37 -3.32 6.51 3.15
CA PHE A 37 -2.88 5.86 4.38
C PHE A 37 -2.52 4.39 4.13
N PHE A 38 -3.32 3.64 3.39
CA PHE A 38 -2.98 2.25 3.03
C PHE A 38 -1.71 2.16 2.18
N GLY A 39 -1.56 3.05 1.20
CA GLY A 39 -0.33 3.12 0.40
C GLY A 39 0.91 3.39 1.27
N MET A 40 0.82 4.33 2.22
CA MET A 40 1.89 4.63 3.16
C MET A 40 2.17 3.47 4.12
N ALA A 41 1.12 2.86 4.67
CA ALA A 41 1.21 1.74 5.61
C ALA A 41 1.83 0.49 4.97
N LEU A 42 1.71 0.31 3.66
CA LEU A 42 2.39 -0.77 2.94
C LEU A 42 3.82 -0.37 2.55
N SER A 43 4.01 0.83 2.01
CA SER A 43 5.30 1.25 1.43
C SER A 43 6.36 1.56 2.48
N ILE A 44 6.00 2.22 3.59
CA ILE A 44 6.96 2.63 4.63
C ILE A 44 7.59 1.40 5.31
N PRO A 45 6.83 0.43 5.83
CA PRO A 45 7.42 -0.77 6.44
C PRO A 45 8.25 -1.60 5.46
N GLN A 46 7.81 -1.71 4.19
CA GLN A 46 8.58 -2.39 3.14
C GLN A 46 9.96 -1.76 2.94
N VAL A 47 10.06 -0.43 2.87
CA VAL A 47 11.33 0.28 2.67
C VAL A 47 12.20 0.27 3.93
N LEU A 48 11.59 0.17 5.11
CA LEU A 48 12.30 -0.01 6.37
C LEU A 48 12.80 -1.45 6.59
N GLY A 49 12.50 -2.37 5.67
CA GLY A 49 12.88 -3.78 5.80
C GLY A 49 12.11 -4.51 6.90
N LEU A 50 10.99 -3.95 7.37
CA LEU A 50 10.08 -4.68 8.23
C LEU A 50 9.45 -5.78 7.39
N GLN A 51 9.40 -7.00 7.95
CA GLN A 51 8.67 -8.11 7.34
C GLN A 51 7.19 -7.78 7.40
N VAL A 52 6.71 -7.12 6.35
CA VAL A 52 5.28 -6.97 6.10
C VAL A 52 4.82 -8.34 5.65
N PRO A 53 3.88 -9.00 6.37
CA PRO A 53 3.37 -10.28 5.95
C PRO A 53 2.88 -10.11 4.51
N SER A 54 3.45 -10.91 3.62
CA SER A 54 3.13 -10.78 2.21
C SER A 54 1.64 -11.10 2.04
N PRO A 55 0.86 -10.32 1.27
CA PRO A 55 -0.50 -10.71 0.91
C PRO A 55 -0.55 -12.08 0.22
N ASN A 56 0.60 -12.53 -0.29
CA ASN A 56 0.76 -13.83 -0.90
C ASN A 56 0.97 -14.95 0.12
N GLU A 57 1.34 -14.70 1.38
CA GLU A 57 1.55 -15.77 2.38
C GLU A 57 0.32 -16.67 2.57
N PRO A 58 -0.91 -16.15 2.72
CA PRO A 58 -2.10 -16.99 2.79
C PRO A 58 -2.37 -17.74 1.49
N ILE A 59 -2.11 -17.08 0.35
CA ILE A 59 -2.26 -17.69 -0.98
C ILE A 59 -1.25 -18.84 -1.13
N GLU A 60 -0.01 -18.61 -0.77
CA GLU A 60 1.07 -19.58 -0.81
C GLU A 60 0.76 -20.78 0.11
N MET A 61 0.22 -20.53 1.32
CA MET A 61 -0.21 -21.61 2.22
C MET A 61 -1.30 -22.50 1.60
N ILE A 62 -2.25 -21.93 0.86
CA ILE A 62 -3.33 -22.67 0.18
C ILE A 62 -2.79 -23.45 -1.02
N PHE A 63 -1.89 -22.86 -1.81
CA PHE A 63 -1.43 -23.43 -3.08
C PHE A 63 -0.21 -24.34 -2.94
N LYS A 64 0.60 -24.19 -1.88
CA LYS A 64 1.78 -25.03 -1.59
C LYS A 64 1.47 -26.54 -1.58
N PRO A 65 0.41 -27.06 -0.92
CA PRO A 65 0.09 -28.48 -0.99
C PRO A 65 -0.22 -28.96 -2.42
N PHE A 66 -0.80 -28.10 -3.26
CA PHE A 66 -1.07 -28.43 -4.66
C PHE A 66 0.20 -28.40 -5.51
N ALA A 67 1.11 -27.45 -5.26
CA ALA A 67 2.40 -27.36 -5.91
C ALA A 67 3.31 -28.56 -5.56
N GLU A 68 3.33 -28.98 -4.30
CA GLU A 68 4.07 -30.16 -3.83
C GLU A 68 3.50 -31.47 -4.44
N TRP A 69 2.20 -31.52 -4.72
CA TRP A 69 1.58 -32.64 -5.43
C TRP A 69 1.97 -32.71 -6.92
N LEU A 70 2.06 -31.57 -7.60
CA LEU A 70 2.39 -31.48 -9.04
C LEU A 70 3.88 -31.62 -9.33
N THR A 71 4.74 -31.21 -8.39
CA THR A 71 6.19 -31.39 -8.46
C THR A 71 6.68 -32.26 -7.31
N PRO A 72 6.35 -33.57 -7.33
CA PRO A 72 6.91 -34.49 -6.37
C PRO A 72 8.43 -34.57 -6.61
N LYS A 73 9.21 -34.19 -5.60
CA LYS A 73 10.66 -34.43 -5.57
C LYS A 73 10.97 -35.90 -5.36
#